data_AF-A0A6N2JHN5-F1
#
_entry.id   AF-A0A6N2JHN5-F1
#
_cell.length_a   1.000
_cell.length_b   1.000
_cell.length_c   1.000
_cell.angle_alpha   90.00
_cell.angle_beta   90.00
_cell.angle_gamma   90.00
#
_symmetry.space_group_name_H-M   'P 1'
#
loop_
_entity.id
_entity.type
_entity.pdbx_description
1 polymer ?
#
loop_
_entity_poly.entity_id
_entity_poly.type
_entity_poly.pdbx_seq_one_letter_code
_entity_poly.pdbx_strand_id
1 'polypeptide(L)'
;MIITLTPEQEKFVFERVQSGQYKGVDDVIDFAFQLLEKYELKKREDELKQKVIEEVRQKVLVGMEDIRQGRVVDGEVVFEQLQECLSKKSQERFALLLSQLP
;
A
#
# COMPACT_ATOMS: atom_id res chain seq x y z
N MET A 1 36.49 1.10 -0.59
CA MET A 1 36.20 1.54 -1.97
C MET A 1 36.26 3.06 -1.96
N ILE A 2 36.93 3.69 -2.92
CA ILE A 2 37.07 5.17 -2.97
C ILE A 2 36.07 5.67 -4.01
N ILE A 3 35.18 6.58 -3.60
CA ILE A 3 34.25 7.25 -4.50
C ILE A 3 34.89 8.59 -4.87
N THR A 4 35.13 8.81 -6.15
CA THR A 4 35.71 10.06 -6.65
C THR A 4 34.57 11.02 -6.96
N LEU A 5 34.59 12.19 -6.33
CA LEU A 5 33.62 13.26 -6.59
C LEU A 5 34.09 14.12 -7.77
N THR A 6 33.13 14.71 -8.49
CA THR A 6 33.46 15.73 -9.47
C THR A 6 33.81 17.05 -8.78
N PRO A 7 34.58 17.95 -9.43
CA PRO A 7 34.92 19.25 -8.84
C PRO A 7 33.70 20.09 -8.43
N GLU A 8 32.58 19.96 -9.16
CA GLU A 8 31.32 20.63 -8.81
C GLU A 8 30.70 20.06 -7.53
N GLN A 9 30.73 18.74 -7.35
CA GLN A 9 30.23 18.07 -6.15
C GLN A 9 31.08 18.42 -4.93
N GLU A 10 32.41 18.46 -5.06
CA GLU A 10 33.30 18.90 -3.98
C GLU A 10 33.02 20.33 -3.56
N LYS A 11 32.85 21.25 -4.51
CA LYS A 11 32.52 22.65 -4.23
C LYS A 11 31.18 22.76 -3.49
N PHE A 12 30.17 22.03 -3.93
CA PHE A 12 28.85 22.03 -3.28
C PHE A 12 28.92 21.53 -1.84
N VAL A 13 29.62 20.41 -1.60
CA VAL A 13 29.78 19.88 -0.24
C VAL A 13 30.57 20.86 0.63
N PHE A 14 31.63 21.46 0.10
CA PHE A 14 32.44 22.43 0.83
C PHE A 14 31.64 23.68 1.22
N GLU A 15 30.81 24.22 0.32
CA GLU A 15 29.90 25.32 0.62
C GLU A 15 28.89 24.96 1.73
N ARG A 16 28.36 23.73 1.73
CA ARG A 16 27.43 23.26 2.78
C ARG A 16 28.13 23.11 4.13
N VAL A 17 29.36 22.62 4.17
CA VAL A 17 30.15 22.55 5.41
C VAL A 17 30.52 23.96 5.91
N GLN A 18 30.95 24.86 5.01
CA GLN A 18 31.26 26.25 5.35
C GLN A 18 30.05 27.04 5.86
N SER A 19 28.84 26.67 5.46
CA SER A 19 27.61 27.28 5.98
C SER A 19 27.37 26.99 7.48
N GLY A 20 28.17 26.11 8.10
CA GLY A 20 28.06 25.71 9.50
C GLY A 20 26.90 24.78 9.81
N GLN A 21 26.10 24.40 8.80
CA GLN A 21 24.96 23.49 8.94
C GLN A 21 25.37 22.02 9.13
N TYR A 22 26.60 21.67 8.78
CA TYR A 22 27.12 20.29 8.81
C TYR A 22 28.51 20.27 9.42
N LYS A 23 28.80 19.23 10.21
CA LYS A 23 30.07 19.11 10.95
C LYS A 23 31.26 18.72 10.06
N GLY A 24 30.98 18.21 8.86
CA GLY A 24 31.99 17.79 7.90
C GLY A 24 31.37 17.22 6.63
N VAL A 25 32.24 16.78 5.72
CA VAL A 25 31.87 16.19 4.43
C VAL A 25 31.01 14.93 4.62
N ASP A 26 31.39 14.07 5.57
CA ASP A 26 30.69 12.82 5.84
C ASP A 26 29.24 13.06 6.28
N ASP A 27 28.99 14.09 7.09
CA ASP A 27 27.65 14.47 7.57
C ASP A 27 26.75 14.96 6.42
N VAL A 28 27.32 15.65 5.43
CA VAL A 28 26.60 16.05 4.21
C VAL A 28 26.24 14.83 3.36
N ILE A 29 27.17 13.88 3.24
CA ILE A 29 26.99 12.65 2.45
C ILE A 29 25.96 11.73 3.12
N ASP A 30 26.03 11.54 4.43
CA ASP A 30 25.07 10.77 5.21
C ASP A 30 23.66 11.36 5.08
N PHE A 31 23.55 12.70 5.16
CA PHE A 31 22.29 13.38 4.94
C PHE A 31 21.75 13.17 3.52
N ALA A 32 22.62 13.20 2.50
CA ALA A 32 22.23 12.95 1.12
C ALA A 32 21.71 11.51 0.93
N PHE A 33 22.34 10.51 1.55
CA PHE A 33 21.88 9.13 1.51
C PHE A 33 20.55 8.94 2.24
N GLN A 34 20.36 9.55 3.41
CA GLN A 34 19.07 9.53 4.10
C GLN A 34 17.96 10.16 3.25
N LEU A 35 18.27 11.21 2.50
CA LEU A 35 17.29 11.88 1.65
C LEU A 35 16.95 11.03 0.43
N LEU A 36 17.93 10.33 -0.15
CA LEU A 36 17.73 9.35 -1.22
C LEU A 36 16.83 8.19 -0.75
N GLU A 37 17.13 7.60 0.41
CA GLU A 37 16.33 6.50 0.96
C GLU A 37 14.87 6.94 1.21
N LYS A 38 14.67 8.12 1.81
CA LYS A 38 13.32 8.68 2.01
C LYS A 38 12.58 8.91 0.70
N TYR A 39 13.28 9.40 -0.33
CA TYR A 39 12.69 9.61 -1.65
C TYR A 39 12.27 8.28 -2.29
N GLU A 40 13.11 7.25 -2.23
CA GLU A 40 12.81 5.93 -2.79
C GLU A 40 11.66 5.25 -2.05
N LEU A 41 11.62 5.33 -0.72
CA LEU A 41 10.51 4.83 0.10
C LEU A 41 9.20 5.52 -0.29
N LYS A 42 9.20 6.85 -0.34
CA LYS A 42 8.01 7.63 -0.73
C LYS A 42 7.54 7.27 -2.14
N LYS A 43 8.46 7.15 -3.09
CA LYS A 43 8.14 6.73 -4.46
C LYS A 43 7.45 5.36 -4.48
N ARG A 44 7.95 4.39 -3.70
CA ARG A 44 7.33 3.06 -3.59
C ARG A 44 5.94 3.12 -2.97
N GLU A 45 5.75 3.93 -1.93
CA GLU A 45 4.43 4.15 -1.34
C GLU A 45 3.45 4.77 -2.32
N ASP A 46 3.89 5.76 -3.10
CA ASP A 46 3.06 6.43 -4.10
C ASP A 46 2.69 5.47 -5.24
N GLU A 47 3.62 4.62 -5.69
CA GLU A 47 3.34 3.55 -6.66
C GLU A 47 2.30 2.55 -6.12
N LEU A 48 2.40 2.16 -4.84
CA LEU A 48 1.42 1.28 -4.21
C LEU A 48 0.05 1.93 -4.12
N LYS A 49 -0.02 3.19 -3.68
CA LYS A 49 -1.27 3.97 -3.63
C LYS A 49 -1.89 4.09 -5.01
N GLN A 50 -1.08 4.34 -6.04
CA GLN A 50 -1.57 4.45 -7.41
C GLN A 50 -2.22 3.14 -7.89
N LYS A 51 -1.63 1.99 -7.56
CA LYS A 51 -2.24 0.68 -7.86
C LYS A 51 -3.59 0.50 -7.16
N VAL A 52 -3.67 0.83 -5.87
CA VAL A 52 -4.93 0.73 -5.11
C VAL A 52 -6.00 1.65 -5.69
N ILE A 53 -5.64 2.88 -6.06
CA ILE A 53 -6.56 3.83 -6.70
C ILE A 53 -7.09 3.27 -8.01
N GLU A 54 -6.21 2.68 -8.83
CA GLU A 54 -6.63 2.10 -10.11
C GLU A 54 -7.56 0.89 -9.90
N GLU A 55 -7.25 0.00 -8.97
CA GLU A 55 -8.13 -1.13 -8.62
C GLU A 55 -9.51 -0.65 -8.15
N VAL A 56 -9.57 0.38 -7.31
CA VAL A 56 -10.83 0.96 -6.84
C VAL A 56 -11.60 1.58 -8.00
N ARG A 57 -10.93 2.32 -8.90
CA ARG A 57 -11.57 2.89 -10.09
C ARG A 57 -12.19 1.82 -10.97
N GLN A 58 -11.47 0.72 -11.21
CA GLN A 58 -11.99 -0.41 -11.99
C GLN A 58 -13.24 -1.01 -11.32
N LYS A 59 -13.20 -1.25 -9.99
CA LYS A 59 -14.36 -1.76 -9.25
C LYS A 59 -15.57 -0.81 -9.33
N VAL A 60 -15.34 0.50 -9.25
CA VAL A 60 -16.39 1.51 -9.40
C VAL A 60 -16.98 1.48 -10.80
N LEU A 61 -16.16 1.40 -11.86
CA LEU A 61 -16.64 1.33 -13.23
C LEU A 61 -17.52 0.09 -13.47
N VAL A 62 -17.10 -1.07 -12.95
CA VAL A 62 -17.89 -2.30 -13.02
C VAL A 62 -19.21 -2.13 -12.29
N GLY A 63 -19.20 -1.63 -11.05
CA GLY A 63 -20.42 -1.40 -10.28
C GLY A 63 -21.38 -0.39 -10.93
N MET A 64 -20.85 0.66 -11.56
CA MET A 64 -21.66 1.60 -12.33
C MET A 64 -22.31 0.93 -13.55
N GLU A 65 -21.60 0.04 -14.24
CA GLU A 65 -22.18 -0.73 -15.33
C GLU A 65 -23.28 -1.69 -14.86
N ASP A 66 -23.06 -2.38 -13.74
CA ASP A 66 -24.08 -3.25 -13.13
C ASP A 66 -25.35 -2.46 -12.77
N ILE A 67 -25.20 -1.27 -12.21
CA ILE A 67 -26.33 -0.36 -11.94
C ILE A 67 -27.05 0.03 -13.23
N ARG A 68 -26.31 0.41 -14.29
CA ARG A 68 -26.90 0.77 -15.59
C ARG A 68 -27.68 -0.38 -16.22
N GLN A 69 -27.21 -1.61 -16.05
CA GLN A 69 -27.87 -2.82 -16.57
C GLN A 69 -28.98 -3.33 -15.64
N GLY A 70 -29.30 -2.62 -14.55
CA GLY A 70 -30.30 -3.02 -13.57
C GLY A 70 -29.89 -4.26 -12.75
N ARG A 71 -28.61 -4.67 -12.78
CA ARG A 71 -28.04 -5.74 -11.96
C ARG A 71 -27.75 -5.25 -10.55
N VAL A 72 -28.80 -4.74 -9.90
CA VAL A 72 -28.77 -4.31 -8.51
C VAL A 72 -29.57 -5.30 -7.67
N VAL A 73 -29.15 -5.48 -6.42
CA VAL A 73 -29.80 -6.36 -5.46
C VAL A 73 -30.26 -5.54 -4.26
N ASP A 74 -31.40 -5.92 -3.69
CA ASP A 74 -31.87 -5.32 -2.46
C ASP A 74 -30.96 -5.73 -1.29
N GLY A 75 -30.52 -4.74 -0.52
CA GLY A 75 -29.61 -4.96 0.60
C GLY A 75 -30.19 -5.89 1.66
N GLU A 76 -31.47 -5.75 2.00
CA GLU A 76 -32.12 -6.57 3.04
C GLU A 76 -32.15 -8.04 2.62
N VAL A 77 -32.51 -8.30 1.36
CA VAL A 77 -32.53 -9.65 0.78
C VAL A 77 -31.13 -10.29 0.78
N VAL A 78 -30.08 -9.52 0.47
CA VAL A 78 -28.70 -10.02 0.51
C VAL A 78 -28.29 -10.41 1.93
N PHE A 79 -28.63 -9.58 2.93
CA PHE A 79 -28.30 -9.86 4.32
C PHE A 79 -29.03 -11.10 4.85
N GLU A 80 -30.31 -11.27 4.52
CA GLU A 80 -31.09 -12.47 4.86
C GLU A 80 -30.47 -13.73 4.27
N GLN A 81 -30.18 -13.74 2.96
CA GLN A 81 -29.54 -14.87 2.29
C GLN A 81 -28.17 -15.20 2.87
N LEU A 82 -27.40 -14.17 3.26
CA LEU A 82 -26.09 -14.36 3.88
C LEU A 82 -26.21 -15.01 5.26
N GLN A 83 -27.15 -14.56 6.09
CA GLN A 83 -27.41 -15.13 7.41
C GLN A 83 -27.87 -16.60 7.32
N GLU A 84 -28.74 -16.92 6.36
CA GLU A 84 -29.17 -18.29 6.12
C GLU A 84 -27.99 -19.17 5.70
N CYS A 85 -27.15 -18.70 4.77
CA CYS A 85 -25.97 -19.44 4.32
C CYS A 85 -24.98 -19.71 5.47
N LEU A 86 -24.72 -18.72 6.33
CA LEU A 86 -23.85 -18.86 7.49
C LEU A 86 -24.43 -19.83 8.52
N SER A 87 -25.74 -19.76 8.76
CA SER A 87 -26.45 -20.67 9.68
C SER A 87 -26.43 -22.11 9.17
N LYS A 88 -26.60 -22.31 7.87
CA LYS A 88 -26.53 -23.63 7.25
C LYS A 88 -25.13 -24.23 7.36
N LYS A 89 -24.09 -23.45 7.06
CA LYS A 89 -22.69 -23.91 7.19
C LYS A 89 -22.31 -24.25 8.62
N SER A 90 -22.81 -23.51 9.61
CA SER A 90 -22.56 -23.82 11.02
C SER A 90 -23.26 -25.11 11.43
N GLN A 91 -24.53 -25.29 11.05
CA GLN A 91 -25.30 -26.52 11.30
C GLN A 91 -24.67 -27.75 10.65
N GLU A 92 -24.24 -27.64 9.38
CA GLU A 92 -23.52 -28.71 8.67
C GLU A 92 -22.22 -29.08 9.40
N ARG A 93 -21.45 -28.08 9.86
CA ARG A 93 -20.22 -28.30 10.63
C ARG A 93 -20.49 -28.96 11.99
N PHE A 94 -21.55 -28.58 12.68
CA PHE A 94 -21.97 -29.21 13.94
C PHE A 94 -22.46 -30.65 13.73
N ALA A 95 -23.24 -30.91 12.69
CA ALA A 95 -23.69 -32.27 12.35
C ALA A 95 -22.52 -33.21 12.01
N LEU A 96 -21.49 -32.69 11.33
CA LEU A 96 -20.26 -33.43 11.02
C LEU A 96 -19.44 -33.77 12.27
N LEU A 97 -19.46 -32.90 13.29
CA LEU A 97 -18.80 -33.15 14.57
C LEU A 97 -19.57 -34.18 15.41
N LEU A 98 -20.90 -34.16 15.37
CA LEU A 98 -21.74 -35.11 16.11
C LEU A 98 -21.69 -36.53 15.54
N SER A 99 -21.50 -36.69 14.23
CA SER A 99 -21.34 -38.01 13.59
C SER A 99 -19.97 -38.66 13.81
N GLN A 100 -19.01 -37.93 14.39
CA GLN A 100 -17.67 -38.41 14.74
C GLN A 100 -17.52 -38.73 16.23
N LEU A 101 -18.59 -38.61 17.03
CA LEU A 101 -18.60 -39.03 18.43
C LEU A 101 -18.80 -40.55 18.53
N PRO A 102 -18.02 -41.25 19.36
CA PRO A 102 -18.05 -42.71 19.51
C PRO A 102 -19.33 -43.24 20.18
#